data_AF-A0A2V6P308-F1
#
_entry.id   AF-A0A2V6P308-F1
#
_cell.length_a   1.000
_cell.length_b   1.000
_cell.length_c   1.000
_cell.angle_alpha   90.00
_cell.angle_beta   90.00
_cell.angle_gamma   90.00
#
_symmetry.space_group_name_H-M   'P 1'
#
loop_
_entity.id
_entity.type
_entity.pdbx_description
1 polymer ?
#
loop_
_entity_poly.entity_id
_entity_poly.type
_entity_poly.pdbx_seq_one_letter_code
_entity_poly.pdbx_strand_id
1 'polypeptide(L)'
;MTAETFGSEWVQSTGAGEVTVMTPFHRLALAARQAAFKQNTMKPADVEKLLREDRGRLVFWVSLRGPRGDFARFYEPVLQVGAGELRPSFVQNERSALRQPDGRYLARSVYGFSTATLGTTAGVVLVVRDPDGNEVARFPVDLASIR
;
A
#
# COMPACT_ATOMS: atom_id res chain seq x y z
N MET A 1 4.26 2.87 -30.13
CA MET A 1 3.10 3.06 -29.23
C MET A 1 2.99 1.78 -28.44
N THR A 2 3.12 1.73 -27.11
CA THR A 2 2.47 2.57 -26.10
C THR A 2 3.34 2.65 -24.84
N ALA A 3 3.87 3.84 -24.56
CA ALA A 3 4.57 4.16 -23.31
C ALA A 3 3.59 4.57 -22.18
N GLU A 4 2.30 4.28 -22.33
CA GLU A 4 1.23 4.87 -21.52
C GLU A 4 0.88 4.09 -20.24
N THR A 5 1.44 2.91 -20.02
CA THR A 5 1.12 2.09 -18.83
C THR A 5 2.11 2.27 -17.67
N PHE A 6 3.25 2.94 -17.91
CA PHE A 6 4.29 3.16 -16.89
C PHE A 6 3.99 4.31 -15.91
N GLY A 7 2.92 5.07 -16.14
CA GLY A 7 2.62 6.30 -15.39
C GLY A 7 1.43 6.23 -14.43
N SER A 8 0.61 5.17 -14.45
CA SER A 8 -0.58 5.08 -13.61
C SER A 8 -0.29 4.33 -12.31
N GLU A 9 -0.78 4.88 -11.19
CA GLU A 9 -0.75 4.23 -9.88
C GLU A 9 -1.41 2.84 -9.99
N TRP A 10 -0.75 1.79 -9.50
CA TRP A 10 -1.33 0.44 -9.54
C TRP A 10 -2.35 0.32 -8.42
N VAL A 11 -3.58 0.76 -8.70
CA VAL A 11 -4.73 0.74 -7.81
C VAL A 11 -5.60 -0.48 -8.14
N GLN A 12 -5.88 -1.28 -7.14
CA GLN A 12 -6.84 -2.37 -7.23
C GLN A 12 -7.96 -2.17 -6.23
N SER A 13 -9.18 -2.08 -6.74
CA SER A 13 -10.40 -1.95 -5.94
C SER A 13 -11.10 -3.31 -5.82
N THR A 14 -11.53 -3.63 -4.61
CA THR A 14 -12.36 -4.80 -4.28
C THR A 14 -13.58 -4.33 -3.48
N GLY A 15 -14.58 -5.20 -3.27
CA GLY A 15 -15.74 -4.84 -2.45
C GLY A 15 -15.40 -4.41 -1.01
N ALA A 16 -14.22 -4.79 -0.50
CA ALA A 16 -13.76 -4.45 0.85
C ALA A 16 -13.00 -3.10 0.92
N GLY A 17 -12.53 -2.58 -0.21
CA GLY A 17 -11.68 -1.39 -0.25
C GLY A 17 -10.76 -1.34 -1.46
N GLU A 18 -9.81 -0.41 -1.42
CA GLU A 18 -8.83 -0.19 -2.49
C GLU A 18 -7.42 -0.39 -1.95
N VAL A 19 -6.54 -0.99 -2.76
CA VAL A 19 -5.11 -1.08 -2.46
C VAL A 19 -4.31 -0.44 -3.57
N THR A 20 -3.29 0.31 -3.20
CA THR A 20 -2.28 0.83 -4.11
C THR A 20 -0.93 0.27 -3.73
N VAL A 21 -0.22 -0.33 -4.69
CA VAL A 21 1.17 -0.75 -4.48
C VAL A 21 2.06 0.47 -4.65
N MET A 22 2.71 0.89 -3.57
CA MET A 22 3.63 2.02 -3.57
C MET A 22 5.04 1.55 -3.95
N THR A 23 5.41 1.74 -5.21
CA THR A 23 6.80 1.58 -5.65
C THR A 23 7.65 2.76 -5.16
N PRO A 24 8.99 2.61 -5.05
CA PRO A 24 9.88 3.74 -4.73
C PRO A 24 9.70 4.93 -5.69
N PHE A 25 9.45 4.64 -6.98
CA PHE A 25 9.18 5.67 -7.99
C PHE A 25 7.82 6.36 -7.79
N HIS A 26 6.79 5.61 -7.39
CA HIS A 26 5.50 6.19 -7.04
C HIS A 26 5.62 7.14 -5.83
N ARG A 27 6.35 6.72 -4.79
CA ARG A 27 6.61 7.57 -3.62
C ARG A 27 7.43 8.80 -3.98
N LEU A 28 8.40 8.66 -4.87
CA LEU A 28 9.16 9.78 -5.41
C LEU A 28 8.26 10.77 -6.17
N ALA A 29 7.37 10.26 -7.04
CA ALA A 29 6.41 11.09 -7.77
C ALA A 29 5.44 11.83 -6.83
N LEU A 30 4.95 11.16 -5.79
CA LEU A 30 4.09 11.77 -4.77
C LEU A 30 4.83 12.87 -3.99
N ALA A 31 6.07 12.60 -3.57
CA ALA A 31 6.91 13.58 -2.89
C ALA A 31 7.23 14.79 -3.78
N ALA A 32 7.52 14.56 -5.07
CA ALA A 32 7.72 15.61 -6.06
C ALA A 32 6.49 16.51 -6.19
N ARG A 33 5.29 15.89 -6.29
CA ARG A 33 4.02 16.61 -6.39
C ARG A 33 3.74 17.44 -5.14
N GLN A 34 4.00 16.89 -3.95
CA GLN A 34 3.85 17.62 -2.70
C GLN A 34 4.84 18.80 -2.59
N ALA A 35 6.09 18.61 -3.02
CA ALA A 35 7.08 19.68 -3.07
C ALA A 35 6.66 20.79 -4.04
N ALA A 36 6.22 20.43 -5.25
CA ALA A 36 5.73 21.38 -6.26
C ALA A 36 4.51 22.15 -5.76
N PHE A 37 3.57 21.49 -5.06
CA PHE A 37 2.43 22.15 -4.42
C PHE A 37 2.85 23.18 -3.36
N LYS A 38 3.97 22.92 -2.67
CA LYS A 38 4.60 23.85 -1.72
C LYS A 38 5.58 24.83 -2.40
N GLN A 39 5.53 24.96 -3.73
CA GLN A 39 6.43 25.79 -4.55
C GLN A 39 7.92 25.51 -4.31
N ASN A 40 8.26 24.25 -4.02
CA ASN A 40 9.61 23.81 -3.77
C ASN A 40 9.99 22.68 -4.73
N THR A 41 11.29 22.52 -4.97
CA THR A 41 11.82 21.42 -5.80
C THR A 41 12.53 20.44 -4.88
N MET A 42 12.29 19.14 -5.08
CA MET A 42 13.05 18.13 -4.33
C MET A 42 14.53 18.21 -4.69
N LYS A 43 15.40 18.21 -3.68
CA LYS A 43 16.84 18.20 -3.91
C LYS A 43 17.27 16.78 -4.31
N PRO A 44 18.33 16.64 -5.14
CA PRO A 44 18.85 15.32 -5.52
C PRO A 44 19.16 14.40 -4.32
N ALA A 45 19.65 14.97 -3.22
CA ALA A 45 19.92 14.22 -1.99
C ALA A 45 18.64 13.65 -1.34
N ASP A 46 17.51 14.36 -1.42
CA ASP A 46 16.22 13.89 -0.90
C ASP A 46 15.67 12.73 -1.76
N VAL A 47 15.88 12.82 -3.08
CA VAL A 47 15.53 11.76 -4.04
C VAL A 47 16.34 10.48 -3.75
N GLU A 48 17.66 10.59 -3.64
CA GLU A 48 18.53 9.44 -3.34
C GLU A 48 18.23 8.82 -1.99
N LYS A 49 17.92 9.64 -0.99
CA LYS A 49 17.52 9.16 0.34
C LYS A 49 16.22 8.35 0.27
N LEU A 50 15.19 8.89 -0.39
CA LEU A 50 13.89 8.21 -0.53
C LEU A 50 14.04 6.88 -1.29
N LEU A 51 14.78 6.88 -2.40
CA LEU A 51 15.04 5.66 -3.17
C LEU A 51 15.84 4.61 -2.37
N ARG A 52 16.71 5.04 -1.45
CA ARG A 52 17.49 4.15 -0.57
C ARG A 52 16.65 3.58 0.56
N GLU A 53 15.81 4.39 1.20
CA GLU A 53 14.91 3.97 2.29
C GLU A 53 13.87 2.94 1.83
N ASP A 54 13.44 3.04 0.57
CA ASP A 54 12.45 2.15 -0.02
C ASP A 54 13.05 0.96 -0.76
N ARG A 55 14.39 0.90 -0.86
CA ARG A 55 15.07 -0.23 -1.48
C ARG A 55 14.82 -1.49 -0.64
N GLY A 56 14.35 -2.54 -1.31
CA GLY A 56 14.11 -3.84 -0.68
C GLY A 56 12.80 -3.92 0.11
N ARG A 57 11.86 -2.99 -0.10
CA ARG A 57 10.55 -2.98 0.56
C ARG A 57 9.42 -2.91 -0.46
N LEU A 58 8.37 -3.69 -0.20
CA LEU A 58 7.09 -3.61 -0.89
C LEU A 58 6.11 -2.93 0.05
N VAL A 59 5.53 -1.80 -0.37
CA VAL A 59 4.63 -1.00 0.46
C VAL A 59 3.24 -0.97 -0.17
N PHE A 60 2.21 -1.18 0.64
CA PHE A 60 0.81 -1.11 0.25
C PHE A 60 0.14 0.05 0.98
N TRP A 61 -0.51 0.92 0.24
CA TRP A 61 -1.47 1.88 0.75
C TRP A 61 -2.87 1.28 0.60
N VAL A 62 -3.60 1.13 1.69
CA VAL A 62 -4.89 0.44 1.69
C VAL A 62 -5.97 1.36 2.21
N SER A 63 -7.04 1.55 1.44
CA SER A 63 -8.25 2.28 1.82
C SER A 63 -9.36 1.28 2.11
N LEU A 64 -9.78 1.13 3.37
CA LEU A 64 -10.79 0.17 3.81
C LEU A 64 -12.08 0.88 4.23
N ARG A 65 -13.24 0.23 4.04
CA ARG A 65 -14.54 0.77 4.47
C ARG A 65 -15.18 -0.04 5.59
N GLY A 66 -15.43 0.59 6.72
CA GLY A 66 -16.01 -0.05 7.91
C GLY A 66 -17.29 0.62 8.42
N PRO A 67 -18.02 -0.06 9.33
CA PRO A 67 -19.23 0.49 9.94
C PRO A 67 -18.96 1.44 11.12
N ARG A 68 -17.74 1.45 11.68
CA ARG A 68 -17.35 2.23 12.87
C ARG A 68 -16.14 3.12 12.59
N GLY A 69 -15.92 4.16 13.40
CA GLY A 69 -14.77 5.06 13.26
C GLY A 69 -13.41 4.46 13.66
N ASP A 70 -13.39 3.42 14.49
CA ASP A 70 -12.16 2.82 15.03
C ASP A 70 -11.84 1.44 14.44
N PHE A 71 -12.61 1.01 13.44
CA PHE A 71 -12.64 -0.38 12.96
C PHE A 71 -11.27 -0.91 12.49
N ALA A 72 -10.46 -0.07 11.85
CA ALA A 72 -9.18 -0.48 11.27
C ALA A 72 -7.99 -0.40 12.25
N ARG A 73 -8.21 0.10 13.48
CA ARG A 73 -7.14 0.47 14.42
C ARG A 73 -6.17 -0.69 14.71
N PHE A 74 -6.69 -1.90 14.74
CA PHE A 74 -5.95 -3.11 15.14
C PHE A 74 -5.88 -4.16 14.02
N TYR A 75 -6.09 -3.75 12.77
CA TYR A 75 -5.98 -4.67 11.66
C TYR A 75 -4.55 -5.16 11.47
N GLU A 76 -4.43 -6.45 11.17
CA GLU A 76 -3.17 -7.15 11.01
C GLU A 76 -3.01 -7.59 9.54
N PRO A 77 -2.04 -7.03 8.81
CA PRO A 77 -1.78 -7.43 7.44
C PRO A 77 -0.82 -8.63 7.40
N VAL A 78 -1.04 -9.54 6.44
CA VAL A 78 -0.09 -10.57 6.04
C VAL A 78 0.02 -10.59 4.52
N LEU A 79 1.20 -10.93 4.01
CA LEU A 79 1.42 -11.09 2.58
C LEU A 79 1.61 -12.56 2.27
N GLN A 80 0.66 -13.16 1.56
CA GLN A 80 0.74 -14.55 1.12
C GLN A 80 1.58 -14.64 -0.16
N VAL A 81 2.53 -15.57 -0.17
CA VAL A 81 3.48 -15.80 -1.27
C VAL A 81 3.61 -17.30 -1.47
N GLY A 82 3.01 -17.83 -2.54
CA GLY A 82 2.91 -19.28 -2.74
C GLY A 82 2.19 -19.95 -1.57
N ALA A 83 2.87 -20.88 -0.90
CA ALA A 83 2.34 -21.58 0.29
C ALA A 83 2.73 -20.92 1.63
N GLY A 84 3.49 -19.82 1.61
CA GLY A 84 3.99 -19.14 2.81
C GLY A 84 3.27 -17.81 3.09
N GLU A 85 3.39 -17.34 4.34
CA GLU A 85 2.99 -15.99 4.75
C GLU A 85 4.20 -15.19 5.19
N LEU A 86 4.28 -13.93 4.75
CA LEU A 86 5.26 -12.96 5.21
C LEU A 86 4.59 -11.99 6.18
N ARG A 87 5.26 -11.78 7.31
CA ARG A 87 4.88 -10.76 8.30
C ARG A 87 5.30 -9.37 7.82
N PRO A 88 4.55 -8.33 8.16
CA PRO A 88 4.90 -6.96 7.82
C PRO A 88 6.17 -6.55 8.56
N SER A 89 7.03 -5.80 7.88
CA SER A 89 8.16 -5.10 8.51
C SER A 89 7.71 -3.80 9.18
N PHE A 90 6.59 -3.22 8.75
CA PHE A 90 5.91 -2.15 9.47
C PHE A 90 4.41 -2.11 9.15
N VAL A 91 3.63 -1.58 10.10
CA VAL A 91 2.18 -1.39 9.99
C VAL A 91 1.83 0.00 10.53
N GLN A 92 1.08 0.76 9.74
CA GLN A 92 0.53 2.04 10.16
C GLN A 92 -0.96 2.08 9.84
N ASN A 93 -1.79 1.80 10.84
CA ASN A 93 -3.24 1.89 10.72
C ASN A 93 -3.74 3.30 11.05
N GLU A 94 -4.71 3.80 10.28
CA GLU A 94 -5.50 4.94 10.71
C GLU A 94 -6.36 4.55 11.93
N ARG A 95 -6.19 5.30 13.02
CA ARG A 95 -6.87 5.02 14.31
C ARG A 95 -8.29 5.57 14.37
N SER A 96 -8.58 6.57 13.54
CA SER A 96 -9.84 7.30 13.50
C SER A 96 -10.24 7.52 12.05
N ALA A 97 -11.01 6.60 11.51
CA ALA A 97 -11.51 6.61 10.15
C ALA A 97 -12.45 7.80 9.88
N LEU A 98 -12.41 8.29 8.64
CA LEU A 98 -13.21 9.43 8.21
C LEU A 98 -14.62 8.99 7.81
N ARG A 99 -15.65 9.56 8.46
CA ARG A 99 -17.05 9.31 8.09
C ARG A 99 -17.32 9.81 6.66
N GLN A 100 -17.95 8.97 5.86
CA GLN A 100 -18.30 9.22 4.47
C GLN A 100 -19.79 9.60 4.33
N PRO A 101 -20.19 10.23 3.21
CA PRO A 101 -21.59 10.61 2.97
C PRO A 101 -22.57 9.42 2.96
N ASP A 102 -22.09 8.22 2.62
CA ASP A 102 -22.88 6.96 2.64
C ASP A 102 -23.11 6.41 4.05
N GLY A 103 -22.63 7.10 5.09
CA GLY A 103 -22.74 6.70 6.49
C GLY A 103 -21.68 5.70 6.95
N ARG A 104 -20.83 5.17 6.05
CA ARG A 104 -19.69 4.31 6.40
C ARG A 104 -18.48 5.15 6.77
N TYR A 105 -17.43 4.48 7.26
CA TYR A 105 -16.15 5.09 7.61
C TYR A 105 -15.06 4.59 6.68
N LEU A 106 -14.19 5.50 6.23
CA LEU A 106 -13.03 5.21 5.40
C LEU A 106 -11.76 5.31 6.25
N ALA A 107 -11.02 4.20 6.37
CA ALA A 107 -9.69 4.18 7.00
C ALA A 107 -8.60 3.97 5.95
N ARG A 108 -7.46 4.61 6.12
CA ARG A 108 -6.27 4.45 5.29
C ARG A 108 -5.13 3.86 6.12
N SER A 109 -4.65 2.70 5.71
CA SER A 109 -3.53 2.02 6.36
C SER A 109 -2.36 1.85 5.41
N VAL A 110 -1.15 1.82 5.95
CA VAL A 110 0.08 1.57 5.19
C VAL A 110 0.79 0.35 5.74
N TYR A 111 1.08 -0.62 4.88
CA TYR A 111 1.71 -1.88 5.23
C TYR A 111 3.00 -2.07 4.45
N GLY A 112 4.09 -2.38 5.13
CA GLY A 112 5.38 -2.66 4.49
C GLY A 112 5.82 -4.09 4.68
N PHE A 113 6.41 -4.67 3.65
CA PHE A 113 6.97 -6.01 3.66
C PHE A 113 8.40 -5.98 3.12
N SER A 114 9.28 -6.82 3.66
CA SER A 114 10.61 -7.04 3.10
C SER A 114 10.51 -7.79 1.79
N THR A 115 11.22 -7.34 0.75
CA THR A 115 11.31 -8.07 -0.52
C THR A 115 12.47 -9.06 -0.56
N ALA A 116 13.26 -9.18 0.51
CA ALA A 116 14.45 -10.04 0.54
C ALA A 116 14.11 -11.53 0.28
N THR A 117 12.90 -11.94 0.63
CA THR A 117 12.39 -13.30 0.44
C THR A 117 11.40 -13.42 -0.73
N LEU A 118 11.09 -12.33 -1.43
CA LEU A 118 10.19 -12.33 -2.57
C LEU A 118 10.96 -12.72 -3.84
N GLY A 119 10.56 -13.82 -4.47
CA GLY A 119 11.04 -14.18 -5.81
C GLY A 119 10.57 -13.16 -6.86
N THR A 120 11.31 -13.02 -7.96
CA THR A 120 11.11 -12.02 -9.02
C THR A 120 9.88 -12.25 -9.91
N THR A 121 9.03 -13.23 -9.59
CA THR A 121 7.93 -13.71 -10.46
C THR A 121 6.66 -14.11 -9.69
N ALA A 122 6.61 -13.91 -8.38
CA ALA A 122 5.48 -14.36 -7.58
C ALA A 122 4.34 -13.34 -7.58
N GLY A 123 3.16 -13.76 -8.01
CA GLY A 123 1.92 -13.11 -7.57
C GLY A 123 1.80 -13.23 -6.06
N VAL A 124 1.45 -12.14 -5.40
CA VAL A 124 1.31 -12.07 -3.94
C VAL A 124 -0.13 -11.73 -3.59
N VAL A 125 -0.58 -12.11 -2.41
CA VAL A 125 -1.93 -11.72 -1.94
C VAL A 125 -1.78 -10.99 -0.62
N LEU A 126 -2.16 -9.72 -0.58
CA LEU A 126 -2.29 -8.99 0.66
C LEU A 126 -3.60 -9.40 1.33
N VAL A 127 -3.51 -9.94 2.53
CA VAL A 127 -4.65 -10.29 3.38
C VAL A 127 -4.62 -9.39 4.61
N VAL A 128 -5.76 -8.81 4.95
CA VAL A 128 -5.94 -8.00 6.16
C VAL A 128 -6.89 -8.76 7.07
N ARG A 129 -6.48 -8.96 8.32
CA ARG A 129 -7.26 -9.64 9.35
C ARG A 129 -7.67 -8.68 10.47
N ASP A 130 -8.79 -8.96 11.11
CA ASP A 130 -9.17 -8.32 12.38
C ASP A 130 -8.39 -8.93 13.57
N PRO A 131 -8.52 -8.37 14.79
CA PRO A 131 -7.84 -8.91 15.98
C PRO A 131 -8.25 -10.33 16.38
N ASP A 132 -9.43 -10.79 15.91
CA ASP A 132 -9.92 -12.14 16.15
C ASP A 132 -9.38 -13.13 15.10
N GLY A 133 -8.60 -12.65 14.13
CA GLY A 133 -7.98 -13.42 13.06
C GLY A 133 -8.85 -13.61 11.82
N ASN A 134 -10.03 -13.00 11.76
CA ASN A 134 -10.92 -13.12 10.60
C ASN A 134 -10.41 -12.28 9.44
N GLU A 135 -10.45 -12.83 8.22
CA GLU A 135 -10.14 -12.07 7.01
C GLU A 135 -11.21 -11.00 6.75
N VAL A 136 -10.78 -9.73 6.73
CA VAL A 136 -11.66 -8.57 6.46
C VAL A 136 -11.42 -7.96 5.09
N ALA A 137 -10.25 -8.19 4.49
CA ALA A 137 -9.96 -7.77 3.12
C ALA A 137 -8.88 -8.64 2.50
N ARG A 138 -8.95 -8.80 1.18
CA ARG A 138 -8.01 -9.58 0.39
C ARG A 138 -7.77 -8.93 -0.96
N PHE A 139 -6.50 -8.78 -1.31
CA PHE A 139 -6.07 -8.13 -2.53
C PHE A 139 -5.00 -8.98 -3.23
N PRO A 140 -5.36 -9.77 -4.27
CA PRO A 140 -4.37 -10.43 -5.11
C PRO A 140 -3.63 -9.39 -5.93
N VAL A 141 -2.30 -9.43 -5.95
CA VAL A 141 -1.43 -8.45 -6.59
C VAL A 141 -0.41 -9.20 -7.45
N ASP A 142 -0.41 -8.91 -8.75
CA ASP A 142 0.58 -9.48 -9.66
C ASP A 142 1.79 -8.55 -9.78
N LEU A 143 2.88 -8.90 -9.08
CA LEU A 143 4.12 -8.13 -9.12
C LEU A 143 4.80 -8.12 -10.50
N ALA A 144 4.53 -9.10 -11.37
CA ALA A 144 5.09 -9.14 -12.71
C ALA A 144 4.52 -8.03 -13.61
N SER A 145 3.29 -7.60 -13.33
CA SER A 145 2.61 -6.51 -14.03
C SER A 145 3.09 -5.10 -13.61
N ILE A 146 3.93 -5.00 -12.58
CA ILE A 146 4.42 -3.74 -11.99
C ILE A 146 5.73 -3.26 -12.66
N ARG A 147 6.18 -3.94 -13.73
CA ARG A 147 7.45 -3.65 -14.41
C ARG A 147 7.43 -2.39 -15.26
#